data_AF-A0A084Y714-F1
#
_entry.id   AF-A0A084Y714-F1
#
_cell.length_a   1.000
_cell.length_b   1.000
_cell.length_c   1.000
_cell.angle_alpha   90.00
_cell.angle_beta   90.00
_cell.angle_gamma   90.00
#
_symmetry.space_group_name_H-M   'P 1'
#
loop_
_entity.id
_entity.type
_entity.pdbx_description
1 polymer ?
#
loop_
_entity_poly.entity_id
_entity_poly.type
_entity_poly.pdbx_seq_one_letter_code
_entity_poly.pdbx_strand_id
1 'polypeptide(L)' 'MNLTAAPSPRAGAKLSTEAAARRLAVKPQTLRASFCRHGHYFQLVPVKLPSRRLLWDEAAVDRLIAGEVTA' A
#
# COMPACT_ATOMS: atom_id res chain seq x y z
N MET A 1 -21.69 2.78 -25.60
CA MET A 1 -20.58 3.38 -24.82
C MET A 1 -20.48 2.62 -23.50
N ASN A 2 -19.69 1.55 -23.48
CA ASN A 2 -19.48 0.71 -22.30
C ASN A 2 -18.34 1.28 -21.45
N LEU A 3 -18.68 1.80 -20.28
CA LEU A 3 -17.69 2.16 -19.28
C LEU A 3 -17.09 0.88 -18.72
N THR A 4 -15.86 0.54 -19.10
CA THR A 4 -15.02 -0.40 -18.36
C THR A 4 -14.86 0.17 -16.96
N ALA A 5 -15.66 -0.32 -16.02
CA ALA A 5 -15.45 -0.04 -14.61
C ALA A 5 -14.07 -0.62 -14.26
N ALA A 6 -13.08 0.26 -14.15
CA ALA A 6 -11.77 -0.06 -13.59
C ALA A 6 -11.97 -0.82 -12.27
N PRO A 7 -11.10 -1.77 -11.89
CA PRO A 7 -11.24 -2.49 -10.64
C PRO A 7 -11.19 -1.48 -9.49
N SER A 8 -12.36 -1.06 -9.02
CA SER A 8 -12.48 -0.21 -7.85
C SER A 8 -12.09 -1.10 -6.69
N PRO A 9 -10.91 -0.92 -6.06
CA PRO A 9 -10.56 -1.72 -4.91
C PRO A 9 -11.62 -1.44 -3.88
N ARG A 10 -12.31 -2.49 -3.40
CA ARG A 10 -13.31 -2.37 -2.34
C ARG A 10 -12.74 -1.48 -1.26
N ALA A 11 -13.31 -0.30 -1.10
CA ALA A 11 -12.91 0.65 -0.09
C ALA A 11 -13.08 -0.03 1.27
N GLY A 12 -12.00 -0.42 1.95
CA GLY A 12 -12.16 -0.90 3.32
C GLY A 12 -10.94 -1.53 4.00
N ALA A 13 -10.13 -2.32 3.29
CA ALA A 13 -9.05 -3.02 3.97
C ALA A 13 -7.78 -2.17 4.02
N LYS A 14 -7.63 -1.40 5.10
CA LYS A 14 -6.37 -0.75 5.43
C LYS A 14 -5.52 -1.69 6.28
N LEU A 15 -4.30 -1.93 5.84
CA LEU A 15 -3.33 -2.80 6.52
C LEU A 15 -2.44 -1.99 7.44
N SER A 16 -2.09 -2.58 8.58
CA SER A 16 -0.97 -2.09 9.37
C SER A 16 0.35 -2.28 8.61
N THR A 17 1.39 -1.52 8.98
CA THR A 17 2.74 -1.71 8.43
C THR A 17 3.22 -3.16 8.55
N GLU A 18 2.87 -3.88 9.63
CA GLU A 18 3.27 -5.27 9.81
C GLU A 18 2.55 -6.21 8.84
N ALA A 19 1.24 -6.03 8.65
CA ALA A 19 0.47 -6.83 7.71
C ALA A 19 0.91 -6.57 6.27
N ALA A 20 1.17 -5.31 5.90
CA ALA A 20 1.71 -4.96 4.59
C ALA A 20 3.11 -5.57 4.37
N ALA A 21 3.99 -5.49 5.37
CA ALA A 21 5.34 -6.05 5.30
C ALA A 21 5.31 -7.57 5.12
N ARG A 22 4.43 -8.27 5.84
CA ARG A 22 4.25 -9.71 5.72
C ARG A 22 3.81 -10.12 4.31
N ARG A 23 2.89 -9.37 3.70
CA ARG A 23 2.42 -9.63 2.32
C ARG A 23 3.50 -9.38 1.28
N LEU A 24 4.27 -8.30 1.45
CA LEU A 24 5.37 -7.95 0.56
C LEU A 24 6.64 -8.79 0.82
N ALA A 25 6.61 -9.72 1.78
CA ALA A 25 7.75 -10.52 2.23
C ALA A 25 8.99 -9.66 2.60
N VAL A 26 8.76 -8.46 3.15
CA VAL A 26 9.81 -7.53 3.59
C VAL A 26 9.77 -7.32 5.10
N LYS A 27 10.83 -6.73 5.66
CA LYS A 27 10.84 -6.29 7.05
C LYS A 27 9.96 -5.03 7.21
N PRO A 28 9.16 -4.90 8.29
CA PRO A 28 8.40 -3.67 8.57
C PRO A 28 9.27 -2.41 8.64
N GLN A 29 10.53 -2.58 9.06
CA GLN A 29 11.51 -1.49 9.10
C GLN A 29 11.85 -0.95 7.71
N THR A 30 11.85 -1.79 6.67
CA THR A 30 12.10 -1.36 5.29
C THR A 30 10.99 -0.43 4.79
N LEU A 31 9.73 -0.77 5.04
CA LEU A 31 8.58 0.09 4.72
C LEU A 31 8.67 1.44 5.43
N ARG A 32 8.98 1.43 6.74
CA ARG A 32 9.17 2.68 7.50
C ARG A 32 10.36 3.50 6.97
N ALA A 33 11.48 2.86 6.68
CA ALA A 33 12.68 3.53 6.17
C ALA A 33 12.48 4.09 4.76
N SER A 34 11.69 3.43 3.90
CA SER A 34 11.31 3.98 2.60
C SER A 34 10.38 5.17 2.76
N PHE A 35 9.37 5.07 3.62
CA PHE A 35 8.46 6.18 3.89
C PHE A 35 9.20 7.41 4.45
N CYS A 36 10.15 7.23 5.38
CA CYS A 36 10.93 8.36 5.90
C CYS A 36 11.88 8.99 4.85
N ARG A 37 12.42 8.19 3.91
CA ARG A 37 13.38 8.67 2.91
C ARG A 37 12.72 9.23 1.66
N HIS A 38 11.66 8.60 1.20
CA HIS A 38 11.01 8.89 -0.09
C HIS A 38 9.57 9.41 0.07
N GLY A 39 8.97 9.30 1.25
CA GLY A 39 7.56 9.65 1.49
C GLY A 39 6.56 8.61 0.96
N HIS A 40 7.05 7.57 0.27
CA HIS A 40 6.24 6.51 -0.33
C HIS A 40 7.05 5.20 -0.41
N TYR A 41 6.38 4.10 -0.74
CA TYR A 41 7.00 2.81 -1.02
C TYR A 41 6.46 2.26 -2.34
N PHE A 42 7.24 2.34 -3.42
CA PHE A 42 6.82 1.90 -4.77
C PHE A 42 5.42 2.41 -5.14
N GLN A 43 5.24 3.75 -5.12
CA GLN A 43 3.97 4.46 -5.32
C GLN A 43 2.87 4.21 -4.26
N LEU A 44 3.09 3.35 -3.27
CA LEU A 44 2.18 3.21 -2.14
C LEU A 44 2.37 4.37 -1.16
N VAL A 45 1.31 5.17 -0.99
CA VAL A 45 1.26 6.27 -0.02
C VAL A 45 0.47 5.81 1.21
N PRO A 46 1.10 5.70 2.39
CA PRO A 46 0.39 5.33 3.60
C PRO A 46 -0.44 6.49 4.15
N VAL A 47 -1.57 6.17 4.76
CA VAL A 47 -2.40 7.12 5.51
C VAL A 47 -1.90 7.17 6.95
N LYS A 48 -1.48 8.36 7.39
CA LYS A 48 -1.03 8.58 8.77
C LYS A 48 -2.24 8.82 9.68
N LEU A 49 -2.40 7.99 10.69
CA LEU A 49 -3.44 8.19 11.72
C LEU A 49 -2.98 9.15 12.82
N PRO A 50 -3.94 9.77 13.52
CA PRO A 50 -3.67 10.49 14.77
C PRO A 50 -3.00 9.60 15.84
N SER A 51 -3.20 8.28 15.79
CA SER A 51 -2.51 7.29 16.63
C SER A 51 -1.04 7.04 16.26
N ARG A 52 -0.46 7.83 15.35
CA ARG A 52 0.91 7.70 14.80
C ARG A 52 1.19 6.41 14.01
N ARG A 53 0.17 5.59 13.76
CA ARG A 53 0.28 4.39 12.91
C ARG A 53 0.17 4.78 11.44
N LEU A 54 0.80 3.97 10.58
CA LEU A 54 0.69 4.07 9.13
C LEU A 54 -0.26 2.97 8.63
N LEU A 55 -1.26 3.37 7.85
CA LEU A 55 -2.17 2.45 7.17
C LEU A 55 -1.85 2.37 5.69
N TRP A 56 -1.71 1.16 5.20
CA TRP A 56 -1.43 0.84 3.80
C TRP A 56 -2.71 0.35 3.14
N ASP A 57 -2.92 0.70 1.88
CA ASP A 57 -4.07 0.20 1.15
C ASP A 57 -3.82 -1.26 0.73
N GLU A 58 -4.70 -2.18 1.13
CA GLU A 58 -4.54 -3.61 0.81
C GLU A 58 -4.51 -3.86 -0.68
N ALA A 59 -5.42 -3.25 -1.44
CA ALA A 59 -5.51 -3.51 -2.86
C ALA A 59 -4.32 -2.92 -3.62
N ALA A 60 -3.80 -1.79 -3.18
CA ALA A 60 -2.58 -1.23 -3.76
C ALA A 60 -1.36 -2.14 -3.47
N VAL A 61 -1.26 -2.71 -2.27
CA VAL A 61 -0.24 -3.73 -1.95
C VAL A 61 -0.41 -4.98 -2.81
N ASP A 62 -1.64 -5.44 -3.03
CA ASP A 62 -1.94 -6.61 -3.85
C ASP A 62 -1.56 -6.37 -5.33
N ARG A 63 -1.90 -5.21 -5.89
CA ARG A 63 -1.46 -4.79 -7.23
C ARG A 63 0.06 -4.74 -7.37
N LEU A 64 0.75 -4.22 -6.34
CA LEU A 64 2.21 -4.19 -6.33
C LEU A 64 2.80 -5.61 -6.36
N ILE A 65 2.22 -6.56 -5.62
CA ILE A 65 2.61 -7.98 -5.65
C ILE A 65 2.28 -8.62 -7.00
N ALA A 66 1.14 -8.27 -7.59
CA ALA A 66 0.72 -8.74 -8.91
C ALA A 66 1.59 -8.19 -10.06
N GLY A 67 2.52 -7.26 -9.77
CA GLY A 67 3.41 -6.67 -10.77
C GLY A 67 2.78 -5.53 -11.57
N GLU A 68 1.58 -5.06 -11.18
CA GLU A 68 0.96 -3.85 -11.75
C GLU A 68 1.57 -2.59 -11.13
N VAL A 69 2.87 -2.38 -11.40
CA VAL A 69 3.50 -1.08 -11.17
C VAL A 69 3.18 -0.23 -12.39
N THR A 70 2.24 0.70 -12.27
CA THR A 70 2.04 1.69 -13.33
C THR A 70 3.29 2.57 -13.39
N ALA A 71 4.01 2.50 -14.50
CA ALA A 71 5.11 3.41 -14.80
C ALA A 71 4.59 4.83 -15.03
#